data_AF-A0A963JP80-F1
#
_entry.id   AF-A0A963JP80-F1
#
_cell.length_a   1.000
_cell.length_b   1.000
_cell.length_c   1.000
_cell.angle_alpha   90.00
_cell.angle_beta   90.00
_cell.angle_gamma   90.00
#
_symmetry.space_group_name_H-M   'P 1'
#
loop_
_entity.id
_entity.type
_entity.pdbx_description
1 polymer ?
#
loop_
_entity_poly.entity_id
_entity_poly.type
_entity_poly.pdbx_seq_one_letter_code
_entity_poly.pdbx_strand_id
1 'polypeptide(L)'
;NDTPNAILYFDNRQLNTDADGRQLLHDGEFVSETDYVTFNSNTLSDCLEPRDYHVRPSFIVHIAIHKDSQLLSLDQGNRQLRQFFISFASSETLWKYYFVGDLSRRSLYIADLDNTIQFQEIGNTILPGNRSAKILQSTNTIRMLERPKQRLQLKESLDLRDKVLINRLPNASINQMYSEKIDGKMEAVSEIFVH
;
A
#
# COMPACT_ATOMS: atom_id res chain seq x y z
N ASN A 1 -2.56 -8.13 24.23
CA ASN A 1 -2.05 -7.44 23.04
C ASN A 1 -1.80 -6.00 23.40
N ASP A 2 -0.59 -5.73 23.91
CA ASP A 2 -0.15 -4.38 24.23
C ASP A 2 -0.05 -3.58 22.92
N THR A 3 -0.99 -2.67 22.71
CA THR A 3 -0.79 -1.60 21.73
C THR A 3 0.50 -0.85 22.12
N PRO A 4 1.46 -0.66 21.19
CA PRO A 4 2.70 0.04 21.52
C PRO A 4 2.38 1.39 22.17
N ASN A 5 3.04 1.70 23.29
CA ASN A 5 2.90 2.97 24.00
C ASN A 5 3.65 4.10 23.28
N ALA A 6 3.48 4.17 21.97
CA ALA A 6 4.18 5.05 21.07
C ALA A 6 3.25 5.56 19.98
N ILE A 7 3.56 6.74 19.46
CA ILE A 7 2.83 7.42 18.40
C ILE A 7 3.82 8.07 17.45
N LEU A 8 3.48 8.11 16.17
CA LEU A 8 4.25 8.85 15.17
C LEU A 8 4.23 10.34 15.49
N TYR A 9 5.41 10.97 15.53
CA TYR A 9 5.57 12.38 15.79
C TYR A 9 6.46 13.02 14.73
N PHE A 10 5.93 14.05 14.06
CA PHE A 10 6.59 14.72 12.95
C PHE A 10 6.82 16.19 13.30
N ASP A 11 8.05 16.68 13.13
CA ASP A 11 8.46 18.02 13.53
C ASP A 11 9.26 18.73 12.43
N ASN A 12 8.89 19.98 12.12
CA ASN A 12 9.54 20.75 11.08
C ASN A 12 10.83 21.48 11.52
N ARG A 13 11.30 21.28 12.76
CA ARG A 13 12.56 21.85 13.28
C ARG A 13 13.79 21.06 12.81
N GLN A 14 13.62 19.78 12.50
CA GLN A 14 14.65 18.91 11.93
C GLN A 14 14.14 18.38 10.59
N LEU A 15 14.37 19.14 9.53
CA LEU A 15 13.93 18.75 8.19
C LEU A 15 15.02 17.95 7.49
N ASN A 16 14.60 16.83 6.90
CA ASN A 16 15.38 16.17 5.87
C ASN A 16 14.92 16.60 4.48
N THR A 17 15.73 16.34 3.46
CA THR A 17 15.39 16.60 2.06
C THR A 17 15.58 15.33 1.25
N ASP A 18 14.59 14.99 0.42
CA ASP A 18 14.73 13.85 -0.48
C ASP A 18 15.51 14.21 -1.76
N ALA A 19 15.67 13.22 -2.65
CA ALA A 19 16.36 13.39 -3.93
C ALA A 19 15.71 14.43 -4.86
N ASP A 20 14.41 14.71 -4.69
CA ASP A 20 13.65 15.70 -5.45
C ASP A 20 13.69 17.10 -4.80
N GLY A 21 14.38 17.26 -3.66
CA GLY A 21 14.44 18.51 -2.92
C GLY A 21 13.19 18.79 -2.08
N ARG A 22 12.32 17.79 -1.84
CA ARG A 22 11.14 17.92 -0.97
C ARG A 22 11.55 17.91 0.49
N GLN A 23 10.93 18.79 1.29
CA GLN A 23 11.18 18.87 2.73
C GLN A 23 10.38 17.80 3.46
N LEU A 24 11.06 16.80 4.01
CA LEU A 24 10.48 15.69 4.76
C LEU A 24 10.42 16.03 6.26
N LEU A 25 9.36 15.57 6.92
CA LEU A 25 9.19 15.65 8.38
C LEU A 25 9.65 14.38 9.12
N HIS A 26 10.34 13.48 8.42
CA HIS A 26 10.90 12.23 8.94
C HIS A 26 12.33 12.05 8.42
N ASP A 27 13.12 11.21 9.08
CA ASP A 27 14.55 11.09 8.82
C ASP A 27 14.88 10.15 7.64
N GLY A 28 14.05 9.14 7.38
CA GLY A 28 14.29 8.13 6.33
C GLY A 28 13.73 8.48 4.95
N GLU A 29 13.85 7.56 3.99
CA GLU A 29 13.12 7.61 2.71
C GLU A 29 11.60 7.48 2.92
N PHE A 30 11.22 6.65 3.90
CA PHE A 30 9.86 6.49 4.40
C PHE A 30 9.85 6.57 5.92
N VAL A 31 8.66 6.86 6.47
CA VAL A 31 8.37 6.76 7.90
C VAL A 31 8.71 5.36 8.41
N SER A 32 9.39 5.29 9.54
CA SER A 32 9.89 4.06 10.15
C SER A 32 9.72 4.06 11.67
N GLU A 33 10.22 2.99 12.32
CA GLU A 33 10.18 2.84 13.78
C GLU A 33 10.90 3.97 14.54
N THR A 34 11.85 4.68 13.90
CA THR A 34 12.57 5.80 14.53
C THR A 34 11.71 7.07 14.66
N ASP A 35 10.62 7.18 13.90
CA ASP A 35 9.71 8.33 13.93
C ASP A 35 8.64 8.19 15.05
N TYR A 36 8.64 7.06 15.76
CA TYR A 36 7.78 6.83 16.91
C TYR A 36 8.36 7.45 18.17
N VAL A 37 7.50 8.16 18.89
CA VAL A 37 7.78 8.77 20.18
C VAL A 37 6.86 8.16 21.23
N THR A 38 7.38 7.89 22.42
CA THR A 38 6.57 7.33 23.51
C THR A 38 5.59 8.37 24.08
N PHE A 39 4.37 7.94 24.42
CA PHE A 39 3.31 8.83 24.95
C PHE A 39 3.71 9.59 26.24
N ASN A 40 4.64 9.02 27.01
CA ASN A 40 5.13 9.61 28.27
C ASN A 40 6.38 10.48 28.06
N SER A 41 6.80 10.70 26.82
CA SER A 41 7.95 11.57 26.54
C SER A 41 7.57 13.04 26.75
N ASN A 42 8.55 13.83 27.18
CA ASN A 42 8.39 15.29 27.32
C ASN A 42 8.11 15.98 25.98
N THR A 43 8.40 15.34 24.85
CA THR A 43 8.13 15.86 23.51
C THR A 43 6.63 16.06 23.25
N LEU A 44 5.77 15.28 23.90
CA LEU A 44 4.33 15.26 23.67
C LEU A 44 3.52 15.99 24.74
N SER A 45 4.15 16.52 25.80
CA SER A 45 3.47 17.09 26.96
C SER A 45 2.51 18.22 26.62
N ASP A 46 2.84 18.98 25.57
CA ASP A 46 2.09 20.17 25.16
C ASP A 46 1.21 19.90 23.93
N CYS A 47 1.22 18.66 23.42
CA CYS A 47 0.53 18.27 22.19
C CYS A 47 -0.77 17.47 22.44
N LEU A 48 -0.94 16.90 23.63
CA LEU A 48 -2.03 15.97 23.94
C LEU A 48 -2.91 16.49 25.08
N GLU A 49 -4.22 16.50 24.86
CA GLU A 49 -5.21 16.72 25.92
C GLU A 49 -5.59 15.38 26.59
N PRO A 50 -6.14 15.39 27.81
CA PRO A 50 -6.55 14.15 28.50
C PRO A 50 -7.49 13.24 27.69
N ARG A 51 -8.30 13.81 26.79
CA ARG A 51 -9.20 13.05 25.89
C ARG A 51 -8.43 12.26 24.83
N ASP A 52 -7.26 12.73 24.41
CA ASP A 52 -6.47 12.11 23.33
C ASP A 52 -5.78 10.83 23.80
N TYR A 53 -5.70 10.61 25.12
CA TYR A 53 -5.29 9.33 25.70
C TYR A 53 -6.38 8.26 25.62
N HIS A 54 -7.65 8.67 25.49
CA HIS A 54 -8.80 7.78 25.37
C HIS A 54 -9.14 7.49 23.90
N VAL A 55 -8.99 8.49 23.03
CA VAL A 55 -9.13 8.36 21.57
C VAL A 55 -7.80 8.75 20.95
N ARG A 56 -6.90 7.75 20.82
CA ARG A 56 -5.53 8.00 20.37
C ARG A 56 -5.52 8.53 18.93
N PRO A 57 -4.83 9.66 18.66
CA PRO A 57 -4.62 10.12 17.29
C PRO A 57 -3.73 9.13 16.53
N SER A 58 -3.86 9.09 15.21
CA SER A 58 -3.03 8.23 14.36
C SER A 58 -1.57 8.69 14.32
N PHE A 59 -1.33 10.00 14.40
CA PHE A 59 -0.02 10.64 14.47
C PHE A 59 -0.17 12.11 14.93
N ILE A 60 0.94 12.73 15.31
CA ILE A 60 1.03 14.14 15.70
C ILE A 60 1.96 14.87 14.72
N VAL A 61 1.53 16.05 14.27
CA VAL A 61 2.36 16.95 13.46
C VAL A 61 2.56 18.25 14.22
N HIS A 62 3.80 18.55 14.58
CA HIS A 62 4.19 19.77 15.25
C HIS A 62 4.89 20.71 14.25
N ILE A 63 4.26 21.86 13.98
CA ILE A 63 4.80 22.87 13.08
C ILE A 63 5.19 24.11 13.89
N ALA A 64 6.48 24.27 14.12
CA ALA A 64 7.04 25.49 14.66
C ALA A 64 7.15 26.54 13.53
N ILE A 65 6.48 27.69 13.73
CA ILE A 65 6.53 28.82 12.79
C ILE A 65 7.33 29.95 13.46
N HIS A 66 8.49 30.28 12.90
CA HIS A 66 9.31 31.40 13.39
C HIS A 66 8.88 32.71 12.70
N LYS A 67 8.88 33.83 13.42
CA LYS A 67 8.48 35.15 12.88
C LYS A 67 9.23 35.57 11.61
N ASP A 68 10.47 35.12 11.46
CA ASP A 68 11.33 35.44 10.30
C ASP A 68 11.15 34.47 9.13
N SER A 69 10.32 33.44 9.29
CA SER A 69 10.04 32.49 8.22
C SER A 69 8.95 33.02 7.29
N GLN A 70 9.25 33.09 6.00
CA GLN A 70 8.34 33.48 4.91
C GLN A 70 7.07 32.60 4.78
N LEU A 71 6.85 31.68 5.74
CA LEU A 71 5.68 30.81 5.85
C LEU A 71 4.36 31.58 5.99
N LEU A 72 4.39 32.81 6.53
CA LEU A 72 3.19 33.61 6.82
C LEU A 72 2.91 34.70 5.77
N SER A 73 3.69 34.80 4.69
CA SER A 73 3.59 35.91 3.74
C SER A 73 2.41 35.77 2.78
N LEU A 74 1.23 36.24 3.24
CA LEU A 74 0.03 36.76 2.55
C LEU A 74 0.22 37.52 1.20
N ASP A 75 1.45 37.88 0.79
CA ASP A 75 1.66 38.72 -0.40
C ASP A 75 1.82 37.95 -1.73
N GLN A 76 1.14 38.47 -2.76
CA GLN A 76 0.69 37.81 -3.98
C GLN A 76 1.70 37.79 -5.16
N GLY A 77 3.00 37.89 -4.90
CA GLY A 77 3.97 38.15 -5.98
C GLY A 77 4.72 36.93 -6.51
N ASN A 78 5.25 36.08 -5.62
CA ASN A 78 6.13 34.98 -5.98
C ASN A 78 6.22 33.94 -4.85
N ARG A 79 5.09 33.31 -4.53
CA ARG A 79 4.99 32.35 -3.42
C ARG A 79 5.46 30.96 -3.84
N GLN A 80 6.71 30.63 -3.52
CA GLN A 80 7.04 29.23 -3.31
C GLN A 80 6.47 28.84 -1.94
N LEU A 81 5.24 28.33 -1.93
CA LEU A 81 4.64 27.78 -0.71
C LEU A 81 5.58 26.71 -0.15
N ARG A 82 5.94 26.82 1.12
CA ARG A 82 6.74 25.80 1.78
C ARG A 82 5.87 24.55 1.94
N GLN A 83 6.26 23.47 1.29
CA GLN A 83 5.55 22.20 1.33
C GLN A 83 6.34 21.21 2.18
N PHE A 84 5.66 20.60 3.14
CA PHE A 84 6.20 19.52 3.97
C PHE A 84 5.57 18.20 3.57
N PHE A 85 6.37 17.14 3.55
CA PHE A 85 5.94 15.82 3.11
C PHE A 85 6.18 14.78 4.21
N ILE A 86 5.28 13.81 4.27
CA ILE A 86 5.39 12.61 5.09
C ILE A 86 5.18 11.43 4.13
N SER A 87 6.20 10.58 3.98
CA SER A 87 6.18 9.49 3.01
C SER A 87 6.01 8.15 3.71
N PHE A 88 4.90 7.46 3.47
CA PHE A 88 4.70 6.10 3.97
C PHE A 88 5.05 5.08 2.90
N ALA A 89 5.76 4.02 3.30
CA ALA A 89 5.98 2.88 2.42
C ALA A 89 4.65 2.21 2.09
N SER A 90 4.48 1.80 0.84
CA SER A 90 3.31 1.03 0.40
C SER A 90 3.57 -0.46 0.63
N SER A 91 2.57 -1.16 1.16
CA SER A 91 2.62 -2.62 1.26
C SER A 91 2.71 -3.25 -0.14
N GLU A 92 3.44 -4.35 -0.25
CA GLU A 92 3.55 -5.12 -1.48
C GLU A 92 3.09 -6.56 -1.20
N THR A 93 2.22 -7.09 -2.06
CA THR A 93 1.63 -8.43 -1.85
C THR A 93 1.69 -9.27 -3.11
N LEU A 94 1.75 -10.59 -2.95
CA LEU A 94 1.48 -11.52 -4.05
C LEU A 94 -0.02 -11.54 -4.33
N TRP A 95 -0.40 -11.43 -5.59
CA TRP A 95 -1.82 -11.44 -5.97
C TRP A 95 -2.20 -12.82 -6.47
N LYS A 96 -3.19 -13.44 -5.82
CA LYS A 96 -3.66 -14.79 -6.12
C LYS A 96 -5.10 -14.72 -6.61
N TYR A 97 -5.30 -15.04 -7.89
CA TYR A 97 -6.61 -15.08 -8.54
C TYR A 97 -7.19 -16.49 -8.51
N TYR A 98 -8.44 -16.60 -8.09
CA TYR A 98 -9.24 -17.82 -8.10
C TYR A 98 -10.31 -17.70 -9.19
N PHE A 99 -10.13 -18.41 -10.30
CA PHE A 99 -11.09 -18.46 -11.39
C PHE A 99 -12.04 -19.64 -11.20
N VAL A 100 -13.29 -19.34 -10.86
CA VAL A 100 -14.28 -20.32 -10.39
C VAL A 100 -15.17 -20.80 -11.55
N GLY A 101 -15.72 -22.02 -11.43
CA GLY A 101 -16.76 -22.50 -12.34
C GLY A 101 -16.20 -22.83 -13.73
N ASP A 102 -16.88 -22.38 -14.80
CA ASP A 102 -16.49 -22.69 -16.18
C ASP A 102 -15.11 -22.14 -16.57
N LEU A 103 -14.65 -21.09 -15.89
CA LEU A 103 -13.31 -20.53 -16.09
C LEU A 103 -12.22 -21.51 -15.62
N SER A 104 -12.47 -22.28 -14.55
CA SER A 104 -11.47 -23.19 -13.97
C SER A 104 -10.97 -24.27 -14.94
N ARG A 105 -11.76 -24.60 -15.97
CA ARG A 105 -11.48 -25.69 -16.92
C ARG A 105 -10.76 -25.22 -18.19
N ARG A 106 -10.53 -23.91 -18.34
CA ARG A 106 -9.99 -23.30 -19.55
C ARG A 106 -8.48 -23.12 -19.46
N SER A 107 -7.83 -22.98 -20.61
CA SER A 107 -6.40 -22.64 -20.72
C SER A 107 -6.20 -21.14 -20.53
N LEU A 108 -6.31 -20.69 -19.28
CA LEU A 108 -6.29 -19.29 -18.89
C LEU A 108 -4.88 -18.76 -18.61
N TYR A 109 -4.65 -17.50 -18.93
CA TYR A 109 -3.51 -16.74 -18.45
C TYR A 109 -3.89 -15.26 -18.22
N ILE A 110 -3.15 -14.59 -17.33
CA ILE A 110 -3.32 -13.17 -17.07
C ILE A 110 -2.27 -12.40 -17.87
N ALA A 111 -2.71 -11.46 -18.69
CA ALA A 111 -1.84 -10.54 -19.41
C ALA A 111 -1.88 -9.17 -18.75
N ASP A 112 -0.71 -8.66 -18.34
CA ASP A 112 -0.54 -7.26 -18.00
C ASP A 112 -0.30 -6.46 -19.28
N LEU A 113 -1.16 -5.48 -19.57
CA LEU A 113 -1.00 -4.65 -20.78
C LEU A 113 0.27 -3.80 -20.76
N ASP A 114 0.83 -3.53 -19.58
CA ASP A 114 2.09 -2.80 -19.44
C ASP A 114 3.31 -3.77 -19.40
N ASN A 115 3.08 -5.08 -19.46
CA ASN A 115 4.09 -6.16 -19.44
C ASN A 115 5.07 -6.09 -18.24
N THR A 116 4.62 -5.55 -17.10
CA THR A 116 5.43 -5.41 -15.89
C THR A 116 5.20 -6.54 -14.89
N ILE A 117 4.01 -7.14 -14.91
CA ILE A 117 3.61 -8.17 -13.96
C ILE A 117 3.39 -9.49 -14.70
N GLN A 118 4.01 -10.55 -14.20
CA GLN A 118 3.83 -11.90 -14.69
C GLN A 118 3.02 -12.73 -13.71
N PHE A 119 2.22 -13.64 -14.24
CA PHE A 119 1.41 -14.58 -13.48
C PHE A 119 1.71 -16.01 -13.92
N GLN A 120 1.67 -16.93 -12.97
CA GLN A 120 1.85 -18.36 -13.19
C GLN A 120 0.65 -19.13 -12.65
N GLU A 121 0.27 -20.21 -13.32
CA GLU A 121 -0.69 -21.16 -12.78
C GLU A 121 -0.03 -21.97 -11.67
N ILE A 122 -0.60 -21.94 -10.48
CA ILE A 122 -0.05 -22.64 -9.30
C ILE A 122 -0.92 -23.85 -8.89
N GLY A 123 -2.01 -24.11 -9.62
CA GLY A 123 -2.81 -25.32 -9.48
C GLY A 123 -4.32 -25.06 -9.48
N ASN A 124 -5.06 -26.06 -9.01
CA ASN A 124 -6.51 -26.02 -8.89
C ASN A 124 -6.91 -26.39 -7.46
N THR A 125 -8.03 -25.83 -6.98
CA THR A 125 -8.58 -26.12 -5.65
C THR A 125 -10.10 -26.29 -5.71
N ILE A 126 -10.68 -26.78 -4.61
CA ILE A 126 -12.12 -26.85 -4.39
C ILE A 126 -12.46 -25.86 -3.27
N LEU A 127 -13.21 -24.82 -3.60
CA LEU A 127 -13.71 -23.83 -2.66
C LEU A 127 -14.98 -24.33 -1.95
N PRO A 128 -15.37 -23.73 -0.81
CA PRO A 128 -16.62 -24.04 -0.13
C PRO A 128 -17.82 -24.01 -1.08
N GLY A 129 -18.68 -25.03 -0.96
CA GLY A 129 -19.80 -25.29 -1.87
C GLY A 129 -19.42 -26.16 -3.09
N ASN A 130 -18.32 -26.91 -3.00
CA ASN A 130 -17.84 -27.82 -4.07
C ASN A 130 -17.57 -27.11 -5.41
N ARG A 131 -17.08 -25.86 -5.33
CA ARG A 131 -16.80 -25.03 -6.51
C ARG A 131 -15.33 -25.16 -6.88
N SER A 132 -15.05 -25.77 -8.04
CA SER A 132 -13.68 -25.85 -8.56
C SER A 132 -13.18 -24.46 -8.95
N ALA A 133 -11.92 -24.18 -8.61
CA ALA A 133 -11.24 -22.94 -8.94
C ALA A 133 -9.83 -23.24 -9.48
N LYS A 134 -9.46 -22.57 -10.57
CA LYS A 134 -8.08 -22.51 -11.07
C LYS A 134 -7.37 -21.32 -10.44
N ILE A 135 -6.13 -21.50 -10.03
CA ILE A 135 -5.37 -20.49 -9.29
C ILE A 135 -4.20 -19.99 -10.13
N LEU A 136 -4.18 -18.67 -10.39
CA LEU A 136 -3.04 -17.98 -10.97
C LEU A 136 -2.49 -16.99 -9.95
N GLN A 137 -1.16 -16.95 -9.78
CA GLN A 137 -0.49 -16.07 -8.82
C GLN A 137 0.55 -15.21 -9.52
N SER A 138 0.70 -13.96 -9.08
CA SER A 138 1.83 -13.13 -9.52
C SER A 138 3.17 -13.77 -9.13
N THR A 139 4.17 -13.61 -9.98
CA THR A 139 5.52 -14.13 -9.71
C THR A 139 6.32 -13.23 -8.76
N ASN A 140 5.97 -11.95 -8.70
CA ASN A 140 6.55 -10.96 -7.79
C ASN A 140 5.44 -10.26 -6.98
N THR A 141 5.83 -9.64 -5.87
CA THR A 141 4.93 -8.77 -5.10
C THR A 141 4.54 -7.56 -5.92
N ILE A 142 3.30 -7.13 -5.75
CA ILE A 142 2.71 -5.98 -6.44
C ILE A 142 2.38 -4.93 -5.39
N ARG A 143 2.79 -3.70 -5.66
CA ARG A 143 2.54 -2.56 -4.79
C ARG A 143 1.06 -2.26 -4.66
N MET A 144 0.60 -2.11 -3.42
CA MET A 144 -0.79 -1.87 -3.06
C MET A 144 -1.11 -0.37 -3.08
N LEU A 145 -1.94 0.06 -4.03
CA LEU A 145 -2.32 1.45 -4.21
C LEU A 145 -3.84 1.61 -4.04
N GLU A 146 -4.27 2.70 -3.40
CA GLU A 146 -5.70 3.06 -3.30
C GLU A 146 -6.33 3.18 -4.70
N ARG A 147 -5.57 3.71 -5.66
CA ARG A 147 -5.93 3.79 -7.08
C ARG A 147 -4.99 2.88 -7.89
N PRO A 148 -5.32 1.59 -8.03
CA PRO A 148 -4.48 0.66 -8.76
C PRO A 148 -4.41 1.05 -10.24
N LYS A 149 -3.20 0.99 -10.78
CA LYS A 149 -2.91 1.35 -12.18
C LYS A 149 -2.81 0.12 -13.08
N GLN A 150 -2.72 -1.07 -12.49
CA GLN A 150 -2.52 -2.33 -13.21
C GLN A 150 -3.66 -2.58 -14.19
N ARG A 151 -3.31 -2.92 -15.43
CA ARG A 151 -4.24 -3.15 -16.53
C ARG A 151 -4.21 -4.63 -16.92
N LEU A 152 -4.72 -5.45 -16.01
CA LEU A 152 -4.71 -6.90 -16.14
C LEU A 152 -5.91 -7.40 -16.95
N GLN A 153 -5.64 -8.28 -17.91
CA GLN A 153 -6.65 -8.96 -18.72
C GLN A 153 -6.62 -10.45 -18.45
N LEU A 154 -7.79 -11.09 -18.45
CA LEU A 154 -7.88 -12.54 -18.54
C LEU A 154 -7.96 -12.94 -20.01
N LYS A 155 -7.06 -13.81 -20.43
CA LYS A 155 -7.04 -14.37 -21.77
C LYS A 155 -7.12 -15.88 -21.73
N GLU A 156 -7.64 -16.44 -22.81
CA GLU A 156 -7.66 -17.87 -23.08
C GLU A 156 -6.81 -18.15 -24.31
N SER A 157 -5.87 -19.07 -24.18
CA SER A 157 -5.05 -19.54 -25.30
C SER A 157 -5.80 -20.65 -26.03
N LEU A 158 -6.10 -20.42 -27.31
CA LEU A 158 -6.76 -21.35 -28.20
C LEU A 158 -5.85 -21.63 -29.40
N ASP A 159 -5.08 -22.71 -29.37
CA ASP A 159 -4.12 -23.19 -30.39
C ASP A 159 -3.26 -22.11 -31.09
N LEU A 160 -3.86 -21.31 -31.98
CA LEU A 160 -3.23 -20.29 -32.82
C LEU A 160 -3.69 -18.84 -32.50
N ARG A 161 -4.60 -18.64 -31.54
CA ARG A 161 -5.14 -17.32 -31.20
C ARG A 161 -5.39 -17.17 -29.71
N ASP A 162 -5.10 -15.97 -29.22
CA ASP A 162 -5.51 -15.53 -27.90
C ASP A 162 -6.88 -14.86 -27.95
N LYS A 163 -7.77 -15.27 -27.05
CA LYS A 163 -9.07 -14.63 -26.86
C LYS A 163 -9.09 -13.90 -25.53
N VAL A 164 -9.41 -12.60 -25.55
CA VAL A 164 -9.68 -11.85 -24.31
C VAL A 164 -11.02 -12.27 -23.76
N LEU A 165 -11.04 -12.79 -22.53
CA LEU A 165 -12.26 -13.15 -21.81
C LEU A 165 -12.73 -12.01 -20.91
N ILE A 166 -11.79 -11.34 -20.22
CA ILE A 166 -12.08 -10.22 -19.33
C ILE A 166 -11.10 -9.08 -19.65
N ASN A 167 -11.65 -7.94 -20.08
CA ASN A 167 -10.85 -6.78 -20.47
C ASN A 167 -10.17 -6.06 -19.30
N ARG A 168 -10.71 -6.20 -18.08
CA ARG A 168 -10.17 -5.63 -16.85
C ARG A 168 -10.46 -6.57 -15.68
N LEU A 169 -9.44 -7.23 -15.17
CA LEU A 169 -9.54 -8.01 -13.96
C LEU A 169 -9.68 -7.09 -12.73
N PRO A 170 -10.38 -7.54 -11.68
CA PRO A 170 -10.42 -6.84 -10.41
C PRO A 170 -9.03 -6.78 -9.79
N ASN A 171 -8.66 -5.62 -9.23
CA ASN A 171 -7.41 -5.45 -8.52
C ASN A 171 -7.55 -5.86 -7.05
N ALA A 172 -6.43 -6.16 -6.39
CA ALA A 172 -6.44 -6.42 -4.96
C ALA A 172 -6.90 -5.18 -4.17
N SER A 173 -7.63 -5.43 -3.08
CA SER A 173 -8.05 -4.40 -2.14
C SER A 173 -7.00 -4.23 -1.03
N ILE A 174 -6.72 -2.98 -0.66
CA ILE A 174 -5.85 -2.67 0.49
C ILE A 174 -6.41 -3.19 1.83
N ASN A 175 -7.71 -3.52 1.87
CA ASN A 175 -8.36 -4.05 3.08
C ASN A 175 -8.38 -5.58 3.14
N GLN A 176 -7.86 -6.28 2.12
CA GLN A 176 -7.90 -7.74 2.00
C GLN A 176 -6.48 -8.27 1.78
N MET A 177 -5.75 -8.41 2.88
CA MET A 177 -4.41 -8.99 2.94
C MET A 177 -4.35 -10.03 4.05
N TYR A 178 -3.68 -11.15 3.79
CA TYR A 178 -3.37 -12.15 4.80
C TYR A 178 -1.95 -12.67 4.59
N SER A 179 -1.38 -13.29 5.60
CA SER A 179 -0.05 -13.89 5.51
C SER A 179 -0.16 -15.37 5.16
N GLU A 180 0.55 -15.80 4.12
CA GLU A 180 0.62 -17.19 3.68
C GLU A 180 2.08 -17.66 3.66
N LYS A 181 2.32 -18.94 3.94
CA LYS A 181 3.67 -19.51 3.83
C LYS A 181 3.92 -19.99 2.40
N ILE A 182 4.79 -19.31 1.67
CA ILE A 182 5.19 -19.65 0.29
C ILE A 182 6.70 -19.94 0.31
N ASP A 183 7.11 -21.11 -0.19
CA ASP A 183 8.52 -21.57 -0.20
C ASP A 183 9.24 -21.46 1.15
N GLY A 184 8.50 -21.67 2.24
CA GLY A 184 9.05 -21.61 3.60
C GLY A 184 9.05 -20.23 4.25
N LYS A 185 8.75 -19.16 3.50
CA LYS A 185 8.70 -17.77 3.98
C LYS A 185 7.26 -17.29 4.14
N MET A 186 7.01 -16.47 5.17
CA MET A 186 5.73 -15.78 5.30
C MET A 186 5.68 -14.62 4.30
N GLU A 187 4.74 -14.68 3.36
CA GLU A 187 4.50 -13.64 2.36
C GLU A 187 3.11 -13.03 2.57
N ALA A 188 2.98 -11.74 2.29
CA ALA A 188 1.68 -11.08 2.26
C ALA A 188 0.98 -11.41 0.94
N VAL A 189 -0.25 -11.92 1.01
CA VAL A 189 -1.03 -12.36 -0.14
C VAL A 189 -2.38 -11.64 -0.16
N SER A 190 -2.78 -11.24 -1.36
CA SER A 190 -4.11 -10.71 -1.64
C SER A 190 -4.88 -11.69 -2.53
N GLU A 191 -6.02 -12.13 -2.01
CA GLU A 191 -6.91 -13.09 -2.67
C GLU A 191 -8.01 -12.39 -3.47
N ILE A 192 -8.19 -12.81 -4.72
CA ILE A 192 -9.14 -12.21 -5.64
C ILE A 192 -9.96 -13.32 -6.30
N PHE A 193 -11.27 -13.30 -6.12
CA PHE A 193 -12.18 -14.31 -6.67
C PHE A 193 -12.86 -13.77 -7.93
N VAL A 194 -12.81 -14.54 -9.01
CA VAL A 194 -13.41 -14.22 -10.31
C VAL A 194 -14.39 -15.32 -10.68
N HIS A 195 -15.64 -14.92 -10.92
CA HIS A 195 -16.78 -15.79 -11.21
C HIS A 195 -17.27 -15.61 -12.65
#